data_AF-A0A1V4PR27-F1
#
_entry.id   AF-A0A1V4PR27-F1
#
_cell.length_a   1.000
_cell.length_b   1.000
_cell.length_c   1.000
_cell.angle_alpha   90.00
_cell.angle_beta   90.00
_cell.angle_gamma   90.00
#
_symmetry.space_group_name_H-M   'P 1'
#
loop_
_entity.id
_entity.type
_entity.pdbx_description
1 polymer ?
#
loop_
_entity_poly.entity_id
_entity_poly.type
_entity_poly.pdbx_seq_one_letter_code
_entity_poly.pdbx_strand_id
1 'polypeptide(L)'
;MTAIAAAAEMPAAQMRIEAVRVLQELNESTKAQQAFLNSCGDATWISDDERRAIRWLLSALVEHRRRVRITARMWRTLNATEPVGSELVSDTAELLDESRYFAPFIAQWRSVVIGHTRLERKRFWRSMIELAELNLGDRDPSESCASAG
;
A
#
# COMPACT_ATOMS: atom_id res chain seq x y z
N MET A 1 -46.60 1.53 -3.43
CA MET A 1 -45.79 0.30 -3.63
C MET A 1 -44.65 0.65 -4.57
N THR A 2 -43.51 1.00 -4.01
CA THR A 2 -42.33 1.42 -4.78
C THR A 2 -41.29 0.33 -4.61
N ALA A 3 -41.07 -0.45 -5.66
CA ALA A 3 -40.01 -1.44 -5.70
C ALA A 3 -38.67 -0.72 -5.60
N ILE A 4 -38.01 -0.86 -4.45
CA ILE A 4 -36.59 -0.51 -4.31
C ILE A 4 -35.86 -1.48 -5.22
N ALA A 5 -35.28 -0.95 -6.29
CA ALA A 5 -34.43 -1.72 -7.19
C ALA A 5 -33.40 -2.46 -6.34
N ALA A 6 -33.46 -3.80 -6.37
CA ALA A 6 -32.42 -4.64 -5.83
C ALA A 6 -31.11 -4.17 -6.47
N ALA A 7 -30.24 -3.54 -5.68
CA ALA A 7 -28.85 -3.34 -6.08
C ALA A 7 -28.37 -4.72 -6.55
N ALA A 8 -28.03 -4.84 -7.83
CA ALA A 8 -27.68 -6.12 -8.41
C ALA A 8 -26.46 -6.66 -7.63
N GLU A 9 -26.71 -7.58 -6.70
CA GLU A 9 -25.66 -8.27 -5.98
C GLU A 9 -24.77 -8.93 -7.03
N MET A 10 -23.53 -8.47 -7.13
CA MET A 10 -22.57 -9.12 -8.01
C MET A 10 -22.47 -10.59 -7.60
N PRO A 11 -22.66 -11.55 -8.52
CA PRO A 11 -22.53 -12.95 -8.20
C PRO A 11 -21.16 -13.22 -7.55
N ALA A 12 -21.10 -14.03 -6.49
CA ALA A 12 -19.86 -14.28 -5.74
C ALA A 12 -18.70 -14.76 -6.64
N ALA A 13 -19.00 -15.49 -7.72
CA ALA A 13 -18.02 -15.84 -8.75
C ALA A 13 -17.42 -14.60 -9.45
N GLN A 14 -18.24 -13.64 -9.83
CA GLN A 14 -17.81 -12.39 -10.45
C GLN A 14 -17.01 -11.52 -9.48
N MET A 15 -17.43 -11.43 -8.21
CA MET A 15 -16.69 -10.71 -7.17
C MET A 15 -15.27 -11.24 -6.99
N ARG A 16 -15.11 -12.58 -6.98
CA ARG A 16 -13.77 -13.20 -6.86
C ARG A 16 -12.88 -12.89 -8.05
N ILE A 17 -13.40 -12.99 -9.27
CA ILE A 17 -12.64 -12.69 -10.49
C ILE A 17 -12.15 -11.24 -10.43
N GLU A 18 -13.03 -10.31 -10.08
CA GLU A 18 -12.70 -8.90 -10.00
C GLU A 18 -11.69 -8.61 -8.87
N ALA A 19 -11.91 -9.17 -7.67
CA ALA A 19 -10.99 -9.00 -6.55
C ALA A 19 -9.57 -9.51 -6.86
N VAL A 20 -9.45 -10.69 -7.48
CA VAL A 20 -8.16 -11.24 -7.90
C VAL A 20 -7.48 -10.34 -8.93
N ARG A 21 -8.23 -9.85 -9.92
CA ARG A 21 -7.73 -8.94 -10.94
C ARG A 21 -7.22 -7.64 -10.33
N VAL A 22 -8.04 -6.98 -9.51
CA VAL A 22 -7.69 -5.72 -8.83
C VAL A 22 -6.44 -5.89 -7.96
N LEU A 23 -6.36 -6.97 -7.18
CA LEU A 23 -5.19 -7.25 -6.35
C LEU A 23 -3.93 -7.57 -7.19
N GLN A 24 -4.07 -8.16 -8.37
CA GLN A 24 -2.95 -8.35 -9.31
C GLN A 24 -2.45 -7.02 -9.88
N GLU A 25 -3.37 -6.15 -10.32
CA GLU A 25 -3.04 -4.80 -10.80
C GLU A 25 -2.35 -3.99 -9.69
N LEU A 26 -2.84 -4.08 -8.45
CA LEU A 26 -2.23 -3.45 -7.28
C LEU A 26 -0.82 -3.98 -6.99
N ASN A 27 -0.60 -5.30 -7.07
CA ASN A 27 0.72 -5.89 -6.89
C ASN A 27 1.73 -5.41 -7.96
N GLU A 28 1.33 -5.34 -9.23
CA GLU A 28 2.24 -4.85 -10.28
C GLU A 28 2.53 -3.35 -10.15
N SER A 29 1.53 -2.55 -9.78
CA SER A 29 1.74 -1.13 -9.43
C SER A 29 2.74 -0.97 -8.29
N THR A 30 2.51 -1.66 -7.16
CA THR A 30 3.39 -1.60 -5.98
C THR A 30 4.82 -2.06 -6.31
N LYS A 31 4.97 -3.11 -7.13
CA LYS A 31 6.27 -3.59 -7.61
C LYS A 31 7.00 -2.54 -8.44
N ALA A 32 6.30 -1.83 -9.33
CA ALA A 32 6.89 -0.75 -10.11
C ALA A 32 7.34 0.43 -9.22
N GLN A 33 6.57 0.74 -8.17
CA GLN A 33 6.92 1.76 -7.17
C GLN A 33 8.18 1.36 -6.38
N GLN A 34 8.27 0.10 -5.93
CA GLN A 34 9.47 -0.43 -5.26
C GLN A 34 10.72 -0.34 -6.16
N ALA A 35 10.61 -0.72 -7.43
CA ALA A 35 11.72 -0.65 -8.38
C ALA A 35 12.22 0.79 -8.56
N PHE A 36 11.29 1.74 -8.65
CA PHE A 36 11.61 3.17 -8.75
C PHE A 36 12.34 3.69 -7.50
N LEU A 37 11.85 3.39 -6.30
CA LEU A 37 12.53 3.82 -5.07
C LEU A 37 13.89 3.16 -4.89
N ASN A 38 14.03 1.88 -5.21
CA ASN A 38 15.31 1.18 -5.21
C ASN A 38 16.33 1.88 -6.13
N SER A 39 15.89 2.33 -7.32
CA SER A 39 16.77 3.07 -8.23
C SER A 39 17.25 4.42 -7.69
N CYS A 40 16.54 4.98 -6.70
CA CYS A 40 16.92 6.23 -6.04
C CYS A 40 17.91 6.02 -4.87
N GLY A 41 18.00 4.81 -4.29
CA GLY A 41 18.74 4.57 -3.04
C GLY A 41 20.25 4.88 -3.10
N ASP A 42 20.84 4.85 -4.29
CA ASP A 42 22.27 5.09 -4.52
C ASP A 42 22.59 6.47 -5.12
N ALA A 43 21.58 7.32 -5.29
CA ALA A 43 21.77 8.65 -5.84
C ALA A 43 22.62 9.52 -4.91
N THR A 44 23.74 10.04 -5.42
CA THR A 44 24.74 10.83 -4.66
C THR A 44 24.23 12.19 -4.19
N TRP A 45 23.13 12.66 -4.77
CA TRP A 45 22.48 13.92 -4.40
C TRP A 45 21.47 13.78 -3.25
N ILE A 46 21.22 12.56 -2.78
CA ILE A 46 20.32 12.22 -1.67
C ILE A 46 21.12 12.18 -0.36
N SER A 47 20.68 12.96 0.62
CA SER A 47 21.23 12.98 1.98
C SER A 47 20.87 11.72 2.78
N ASP A 48 21.53 11.51 3.92
CA ASP A 48 21.33 10.30 4.72
C ASP A 48 19.93 10.16 5.31
N ASP A 49 19.30 11.28 5.69
CA ASP A 49 17.92 11.31 6.20
C ASP A 49 16.92 10.96 5.10
N GLU A 50 17.12 11.49 3.89
CA GLU A 50 16.30 11.19 2.73
C GLU A 50 16.47 9.71 2.32
N ARG A 51 17.69 9.20 2.37
CA ARG A 51 17.98 7.78 2.14
C ARG A 51 17.31 6.89 3.19
N ARG A 52 17.23 7.34 4.44
CA ARG A 52 16.49 6.67 5.51
C ARG A 52 14.98 6.66 5.23
N ALA A 53 14.40 7.80 4.84
CA ALA A 53 12.99 7.90 4.48
C ALA A 53 12.63 7.00 3.27
N ILE A 54 13.48 6.95 2.24
CA ILE A 54 13.31 6.03 1.09
C ILE A 54 13.32 4.57 1.56
N ARG A 55 14.27 4.18 2.43
CA ARG A 55 14.33 2.82 2.98
C ARG A 55 13.07 2.47 3.76
N TRP A 56 12.55 3.40 4.56
CA TRP A 56 11.31 3.22 5.31
C TRP A 56 10.10 3.02 4.39
N LEU A 57 9.94 3.89 3.39
CA LEU A 57 8.88 3.76 2.39
C LEU A 57 9.01 2.46 1.60
N LEU A 58 10.23 2.05 1.25
CA LEU A 58 10.49 0.78 0.59
C LEU A 58 10.07 -0.41 1.46
N SER A 59 10.40 -0.41 2.75
CA SER A 59 9.95 -1.43 3.70
C SER A 59 8.43 -1.50 3.78
N ALA A 60 7.74 -0.35 3.85
CA ALA A 60 6.28 -0.29 3.86
C ALA A 60 5.67 -0.87 2.57
N LEU A 61 6.20 -0.50 1.39
CA LEU A 61 5.72 -1.05 0.12
C LEU A 61 6.00 -2.55 -0.02
N VAL A 62 7.10 -3.06 0.52
CA VAL A 62 7.43 -4.50 0.51
C VAL A 62 6.41 -5.27 1.33
N GLU A 63 6.08 -4.80 2.54
CA GLU A 63 5.08 -5.43 3.39
C GLU A 63 3.67 -5.30 2.80
N HIS A 64 3.30 -4.13 2.26
CA HIS A 64 2.04 -3.96 1.55
C HIS A 64 1.89 -4.95 0.39
N ARG A 65 2.92 -5.07 -0.46
CA ARG A 65 2.93 -6.03 -1.57
C ARG A 65 2.83 -7.48 -1.09
N ARG A 66 3.44 -7.81 0.05
CA ARG A 66 3.32 -9.15 0.66
C ARG A 66 1.87 -9.42 1.06
N ARG A 67 1.22 -8.50 1.76
CA ARG A 67 -0.20 -8.61 2.15
C ARG A 67 -1.10 -8.75 0.91
N VAL A 68 -0.92 -7.92 -0.12
CA VAL A 68 -1.64 -8.04 -1.41
C VAL A 68 -1.53 -9.44 -2.00
N ARG A 69 -0.32 -10.04 -2.02
CA ARG A 69 -0.13 -11.39 -2.56
C ARG A 69 -0.81 -12.47 -1.71
N ILE A 70 -0.84 -12.31 -0.39
CA ILE A 70 -1.52 -13.22 0.53
C ILE A 70 -3.03 -13.14 0.32
N THR A 71 -3.62 -11.94 0.36
CA THR A 71 -5.05 -11.71 0.15
C THR A 71 -5.48 -12.20 -1.25
N ALA A 72 -4.70 -11.93 -2.30
CA ALA A 72 -4.96 -12.46 -3.64
C ALA A 72 -4.92 -13.98 -3.72
N ARG A 73 -4.11 -14.64 -2.87
CA ARG A 73 -4.09 -16.10 -2.76
C ARG A 73 -5.35 -16.60 -2.07
N MET A 74 -5.79 -15.96 -0.99
CA MET A 74 -7.01 -16.31 -0.27
C MET A 74 -8.23 -16.25 -1.18
N TRP A 75 -8.37 -15.18 -1.97
CA TRP A 75 -9.42 -15.06 -2.98
C TRP A 75 -9.42 -16.19 -4.02
N ARG A 76 -8.23 -16.65 -4.45
CA ARG A 76 -8.08 -17.75 -5.42
C ARG A 76 -8.38 -19.12 -4.83
N THR A 77 -8.23 -19.30 -3.52
CA THR A 77 -8.48 -20.58 -2.84
C THR A 77 -9.92 -20.78 -2.41
N LEU A 78 -10.77 -19.75 -2.48
CA LEU A 78 -12.19 -19.86 -2.17
C LEU A 78 -12.90 -20.81 -3.15
N ASN A 79 -13.60 -21.82 -2.61
CA ASN A 79 -14.35 -22.77 -3.43
C ASN A 79 -15.54 -22.09 -4.12
N ALA A 80 -15.90 -22.55 -5.33
CA ALA A 80 -16.96 -21.94 -6.16
C ALA A 80 -18.29 -21.67 -5.42
N THR A 81 -18.61 -22.53 -4.44
CA THR A 81 -19.84 -22.52 -3.65
C THR A 81 -19.68 -21.89 -2.25
N GLU A 82 -18.47 -21.53 -1.86
CA GLU A 82 -18.19 -20.95 -0.55
C GLU A 82 -18.60 -19.48 -0.51
N PRO A 83 -19.32 -19.03 0.54
CA PRO A 83 -19.63 -17.62 0.70
C PRO A 83 -18.36 -16.82 0.94
N VAL A 84 -18.30 -15.62 0.36
CA VAL A 84 -17.18 -14.70 0.59
C VAL A 84 -17.31 -14.14 2.00
N GLY A 85 -16.30 -14.40 2.85
CA GLY A 85 -16.25 -13.85 4.21
C GLY A 85 -16.09 -12.33 4.20
N SER A 86 -16.77 -11.64 5.12
CA SER A 86 -16.70 -10.17 5.26
C SER A 86 -15.30 -9.69 5.62
N GLU A 87 -14.53 -10.48 6.36
CA GLU A 87 -13.13 -10.21 6.72
C GLU A 87 -12.25 -10.07 5.48
N LEU A 88 -12.33 -11.02 4.55
CA LEU A 88 -11.55 -10.98 3.31
C LEU A 88 -11.90 -9.76 2.43
N VAL A 89 -13.17 -9.35 2.44
CA VAL A 89 -13.61 -8.12 1.75
C VAL A 89 -13.04 -6.88 2.44
N SER A 90 -13.05 -6.84 3.78
CA SER A 90 -12.46 -5.77 4.58
C SER A 90 -10.96 -5.63 4.32
N ASP A 91 -10.21 -6.74 4.40
CA ASP A 91 -8.78 -6.78 4.11
C ASP A 91 -8.46 -6.25 2.71
N THR A 92 -9.32 -6.58 1.73
CA THR A 92 -9.16 -6.11 0.36
C THR A 92 -9.40 -4.61 0.26
N ALA A 93 -10.40 -4.08 0.95
CA ALA A 93 -10.68 -2.65 1.01
C ALA A 93 -9.54 -1.87 1.69
N GLU A 94 -9.04 -2.37 2.82
CA GLU A 94 -7.89 -1.78 3.52
C GLU A 94 -6.66 -1.69 2.62
N LEU A 95 -6.34 -2.75 1.87
CA LEU A 95 -5.22 -2.72 0.92
C LEU A 95 -5.43 -1.71 -0.21
N LEU A 96 -6.66 -1.54 -0.68
CA LEU A 96 -6.96 -0.52 -1.69
C LEU A 96 -6.82 0.90 -1.13
N ASP A 97 -7.24 1.13 0.10
CA ASP A 97 -7.10 2.42 0.77
C ASP A 97 -5.64 2.73 1.11
N GLU A 98 -4.88 1.77 1.64
CA GLU A 98 -3.43 1.89 1.83
C GLU A 98 -2.72 2.29 0.52
N SER A 99 -3.09 1.69 -0.60
CA SER A 99 -2.52 2.05 -1.90
C SER A 99 -2.83 3.49 -2.31
N ARG A 100 -4.01 4.01 -1.96
CA ARG A 100 -4.38 5.41 -2.22
C ARG A 100 -3.53 6.36 -1.40
N TYR A 101 -3.10 5.96 -0.21
CA TYR A 101 -2.15 6.73 0.58
C TYR A 101 -0.76 6.74 -0.04
N PHE A 102 -0.23 5.62 -0.57
CA PHE A 102 1.10 5.60 -1.18
C PHE A 102 1.21 6.41 -2.49
N ALA A 103 0.16 6.39 -3.31
CA ALA A 103 0.14 6.98 -4.64
C ALA A 103 0.58 8.47 -4.70
N PRO A 104 0.05 9.40 -3.89
CA PRO A 104 0.47 10.80 -3.91
C PRO A 104 1.94 10.98 -3.53
N PHE A 105 2.47 10.20 -2.59
CA PHE A 105 3.88 10.32 -2.16
C PHE A 105 4.84 9.81 -3.23
N ILE A 106 4.50 8.71 -3.91
CA ILE A 106 5.29 8.24 -5.06
C ILE A 106 5.22 9.22 -6.23
N ALA A 107 4.04 9.79 -6.50
CA ALA A 107 3.88 10.81 -7.54
C ALA A 107 4.69 12.07 -7.23
N GLN A 108 4.69 12.50 -5.97
CA GLN A 108 5.49 13.60 -5.47
C GLN A 108 6.98 13.28 -5.61
N TRP A 109 7.41 12.05 -5.26
CA TRP A 109 8.78 11.60 -5.43
C TRP A 109 9.22 11.60 -6.91
N ARG A 110 8.37 11.12 -7.82
CA ARG A 110 8.61 11.17 -9.27
C ARG A 110 8.75 12.60 -9.77
N SER A 111 7.85 13.48 -9.36
CA SER A 111 7.91 14.90 -9.69
C SER A 111 9.18 15.55 -9.15
N VAL A 112 9.64 15.14 -7.96
CA VAL A 112 10.88 15.62 -7.36
C VAL A 112 12.10 15.09 -8.09
N VAL A 113 12.20 13.80 -8.44
CA VAL A 113 13.33 13.30 -9.25
C VAL A 113 13.42 14.05 -10.59
N ILE A 114 12.28 14.34 -11.23
CA ILE A 114 12.22 15.11 -12.49
C ILE A 114 12.49 16.62 -12.26
N GLY A 115 12.05 17.18 -11.14
CA GLY A 115 12.20 18.60 -10.77
C GLY A 115 13.52 18.94 -10.08
N HIS A 116 14.21 17.96 -9.51
CA HIS A 116 15.50 18.09 -8.84
C HIS A 116 16.66 18.29 -9.82
N THR A 117 16.41 17.99 -11.09
CA THR A 117 17.15 18.54 -12.22
C THR A 117 17.15 20.08 -12.26
N ARG A 118 16.31 20.77 -11.47
CA ARG A 118 16.22 22.24 -11.45
C ARG A 118 16.56 22.93 -10.11
N LEU A 119 15.79 22.95 -9.00
CA LEU A 119 16.01 24.06 -8.02
C LEU A 119 15.85 23.88 -6.47
N GLU A 120 14.99 23.06 -5.85
CA GLU A 120 14.60 23.34 -4.44
C GLU A 120 14.55 22.11 -3.52
N ARG A 121 15.45 22.04 -2.51
CA ARG A 121 15.82 20.81 -1.76
C ARG A 121 15.58 20.88 -0.23
N LYS A 122 14.73 21.75 0.32
CA LYS A 122 14.60 21.87 1.80
C LYS A 122 13.20 21.77 2.40
N ARG A 123 12.16 22.23 1.70
CA ARG A 123 10.79 22.27 2.25
C ARG A 123 10.03 20.96 2.01
N PHE A 124 10.26 20.34 0.86
CA PHE A 124 9.66 19.06 0.47
C PHE A 124 10.03 17.90 1.42
N TRP A 125 11.29 17.84 1.85
CA TRP A 125 11.83 16.73 2.63
C TRP A 125 11.32 16.65 4.05
N ARG A 126 10.97 17.78 4.65
CA ARG A 126 10.35 17.83 5.99
C ARG A 126 8.99 17.12 6.01
N SER A 127 8.19 17.32 4.96
CA SER A 127 6.87 16.67 4.84
C SER A 127 6.93 15.16 4.60
N MET A 128 8.01 14.66 3.97
CA MET A 128 8.21 13.22 3.77
C MET A 128 8.67 12.50 5.03
N ILE A 129 9.47 13.15 5.88
CA ILE A 129 9.91 12.61 7.18
C ILE A 129 8.73 12.47 8.12
N GLU A 130 7.94 13.54 8.29
CA GLU A 130 6.73 13.54 9.12
C GLU A 130 5.75 12.43 8.71
N LEU A 131 5.62 12.18 7.40
CA LEU A 131 4.72 11.15 6.90
C LEU A 131 5.27 9.72 7.06
N ALA A 132 6.58 9.51 6.92
CA ALA A 132 7.19 8.22 7.18
C ALA A 132 7.09 7.85 8.67
N GLU A 133 7.17 8.85 9.56
CA GLU A 133 6.92 8.69 10.99
C GLU A 133 5.45 8.37 11.29
N LEU A 134 4.49 9.02 10.63
CA LEU A 134 3.05 8.72 10.78
C LEU A 134 2.66 7.32 10.28
N ASN A 135 3.32 6.79 9.23
CA ASN A 135 3.04 5.44 8.71
C ASN A 135 3.72 4.31 9.51
N LEU A 136 4.72 4.63 10.34
CA LEU A 136 5.42 3.66 11.19
C LEU A 136 5.07 3.81 12.68
N GLY A 137 4.43 4.91 13.05
CA GLY A 137 4.02 5.26 14.41
C GLY A 137 2.61 4.81 14.73
N ASP A 138 2.38 3.49 14.74
CA ASP A 138 1.32 2.85 15.55
C ASP A 138 1.73 1.41 15.95
N ARG A 139 3.02 1.23 16.22
CA ARG A 139 3.50 0.09 17.02
C ARG A 139 3.89 0.59 18.38
N ASP A 140 2.91 0.56 19.27
CA ASP A 140 3.08 0.83 20.68
C ASP A 140 4.14 -0.13 21.25
N PRO A 141 5.26 0.35 21.83
CA PRO A 141 6.24 -0.51 22.49
C PRO A 141 5.66 -1.24 23.72
N SER A 142 4.42 -0.93 24.10
CA SER A 142 3.73 -1.42 25.29
C SER A 142 3.22 -2.87 25.17
N GLU A 143 3.07 -3.45 23.98
CA GLU A 143 2.60 -4.84 23.82
C GLU A 143 3.71 -5.91 23.91
N SER A 144 5.00 -5.54 23.94
CA SER A 144 6.08 -6.54 23.89
C SER A 144 6.47 -7.13 25.25
N CYS A 145 6.07 -6.55 26.39
CA CYS A 145 6.40 -7.09 27.72
C CYS A 145 5.36 -6.72 28.79
N ALA A 146 4.09 -7.02 28.53
CA ALA A 146 3.08 -7.25 29.57
C ALA A 146 2.59 -8.70 29.48
N SER A 147 3.47 -9.63 29.83
CA SER A 147 3.17 -11.03 30.18
C SER A 147 4.29 -11.46 31.13
N ALA A 148 4.23 -11.07 32.40
CA ALA A 148 3.59 -11.84 33.48
C ALA A 148 4.30 -13.18 33.72
N GLY A 149 4.96 -13.28 34.89
CA GLY A 149 5.54 -14.52 35.43
C GLY A 149 6.93 -14.34 35.99
#